data_AF-A0A388NSC7-F1
#
_entry.id   AF-A0A388NSC7-F1
#
_cell.length_a   1.000
_cell.length_b   1.000
_cell.length_c   1.000
_cell.angle_alpha   90.00
_cell.angle_beta   90.00
_cell.angle_gamma   90.00
#
_symmetry.space_group_name_H-M   'P 1'
#
loop_
_entity.id
_entity.type
_entity.pdbx_description
1 polymer ?
#
loop_
_entity_poly.entity_id
_entity_poly.type
_entity_poly.pdbx_seq_one_letter_code
_entity_poly.pdbx_strand_id
1 'polypeptide(L)'
;MRIVYLCQYFVPEPGAPAARLRDMARSWVQRGHSVTVVTGMPNHPTGVVQAPFIGRLIARETMEGVTVLRNWLYATPNEGLVRKTLSHLSFMVSALVLGYARLGSADVIIASSPSFFAVISAWIMSRMRKIPFVFEVRDLWPAVFVDLGVLTNPFVIRALESVEMFLYHGLHWW
;
A
#
# COMPACT_ATOMS: atom_id res chain seq x y z
N MET A 1 -10.16 -4.05 17.92
CA MET A 1 -10.48 -4.19 16.47
C MET A 1 -9.31 -4.83 15.74
N ARG A 2 -9.59 -5.45 14.61
CA ARG A 2 -8.63 -6.03 13.66
C ARG A 2 -8.46 -5.06 12.49
N ILE A 3 -7.34 -4.35 12.46
CA ILE A 3 -7.04 -3.30 11.48
C ILE A 3 -6.08 -3.86 10.45
N VAL A 4 -6.44 -3.75 9.18
CA VAL A 4 -5.55 -4.05 8.06
C VAL A 4 -5.14 -2.74 7.42
N TYR A 5 -3.83 -2.58 7.19
CA TYR A 5 -3.28 -1.42 6.52
C TYR A 5 -2.49 -1.86 5.27
N LEU A 6 -2.84 -1.34 4.10
CA LEU A 6 -2.14 -1.60 2.85
C LEU A 6 -1.27 -0.42 2.44
N CYS A 7 0.01 -0.69 2.21
CA CYS A 7 0.98 0.26 1.69
C CYS A 7 2.07 -0.51 0.94
N GLN A 8 2.72 0.05 -0.07
CA GLN A 8 3.83 -0.68 -0.69
C GLN A 8 5.12 -0.64 0.14
N TYR A 9 5.37 0.50 0.78
CA TYR A 9 6.60 0.78 1.50
C TYR A 9 6.35 0.77 3.01
N PHE A 10 7.12 -0.05 3.73
CA PHE A 10 7.06 -0.15 5.18
C PHE A 10 8.45 -0.45 5.73
N VAL A 11 8.67 -0.22 7.02
CA VAL A 11 9.95 -0.51 7.68
C VAL A 11 10.40 -1.96 7.37
N PRO A 12 11.70 -2.20 7.10
CA PRO A 12 12.87 -1.34 7.32
C PRO A 12 13.15 -0.30 6.24
N GLU A 13 12.29 -0.14 5.23
CA GLU A 13 12.56 0.85 4.18
C GLU A 13 12.62 2.28 4.75
N PRO A 14 13.63 3.07 4.32
CA PRO A 14 13.77 4.44 4.79
C PRO A 14 12.66 5.32 4.22
N GLY A 15 12.17 6.27 5.02
CA GLY A 15 11.23 7.28 4.55
C GLY A 15 10.20 7.68 5.60
N ALA A 16 9.78 8.95 5.53
CA ALA A 16 8.76 9.50 6.42
C ALA A 16 7.42 8.74 6.39
N PRO A 17 6.91 8.24 5.24
CA PRO A 17 5.66 7.48 5.21
C PRO A 17 5.75 6.16 6.00
N ALA A 18 6.84 5.41 5.81
CA ALA A 18 7.05 4.12 6.47
C ALA A 18 7.22 4.28 7.99
N ALA A 19 8.03 5.26 8.43
CA ALA A 19 8.22 5.55 9.85
C ALA A 19 6.91 5.99 10.53
N ARG A 20 6.14 6.87 9.88
CA ARG A 20 4.85 7.33 10.41
C ARG A 20 3.85 6.19 10.54
N LEU A 21 3.76 5.32 9.54
CA LEU A 21 2.88 4.16 9.61
C LEU A 21 3.30 3.20 10.73
N ARG A 22 4.60 2.99 10.94
CA ARG A 22 5.10 2.17 12.06
C ARG A 22 4.61 2.74 13.38
N ASP A 23 4.81 4.04 13.62
CA ASP A 23 4.45 4.66 14.89
C ASP A 23 2.92 4.66 15.12
N MET A 24 2.14 4.88 14.06
CA MET A 24 0.67 4.77 14.07
C MET A 24 0.21 3.34 14.37
N ALA A 25 0.77 2.34 13.69
CA ALA A 25 0.45 0.93 13.89
C ALA A 25 0.79 0.49 15.32
N ARG A 26 1.95 0.89 15.84
CA ARG A 26 2.35 0.66 17.23
C ARG A 26 1.36 1.29 18.21
N SER A 27 0.92 2.52 17.95
CA SER A 27 -0.06 3.21 18.79
C SER A 27 -1.43 2.50 18.82
N TRP A 28 -1.87 1.91 17.70
CA TRP A 28 -3.07 1.06 17.68
C TRP A 28 -2.87 -0.25 18.45
N VAL A 29 -1.72 -0.90 18.32
CA VAL A 29 -1.41 -2.11 19.11
C VAL A 29 -1.44 -1.81 20.60
N GLN A 30 -0.85 -0.69 21.05
CA GLN A 30 -0.87 -0.26 22.45
C GLN A 30 -2.27 0.00 23.00
N ARG A 31 -3.22 0.38 22.12
CA ARG A 31 -4.64 0.54 22.47
C ARG A 31 -5.43 -0.78 22.43
N GLY A 32 -4.77 -1.92 22.24
CA GLY A 32 -5.38 -3.25 22.24
C GLY A 32 -5.97 -3.68 20.89
N HIS A 33 -5.63 -3.00 19.79
CA HIS A 33 -6.04 -3.43 18.45
C HIS A 33 -5.05 -4.45 17.87
N SER A 34 -5.55 -5.40 17.08
CA SER A 34 -4.71 -6.28 16.27
C SER A 34 -4.44 -5.60 14.93
N VAL A 35 -3.17 -5.35 14.59
CA VAL A 35 -2.80 -4.63 13.37
C VAL A 35 -2.04 -5.56 12.43
N THR A 36 -2.47 -5.60 11.17
CA THR A 36 -1.77 -6.28 10.08
C THR A 36 -1.43 -5.28 8.99
N VAL A 37 -0.14 -5.14 8.68
CA VAL A 37 0.36 -4.34 7.57
C VAL A 37 0.64 -5.26 6.38
N VAL A 38 -0.04 -5.04 5.27
CA VAL A 38 0.21 -5.73 3.99
C VAL A 38 1.10 -4.81 3.16
N THR A 39 2.35 -5.24 2.95
CA THR A 39 3.41 -4.44 2.35
C THR A 39 4.23 -5.18 1.31
N GLY A 40 5.05 -4.46 0.55
CA GLY A 40 6.02 -5.03 -0.37
C GLY A 40 7.25 -5.61 0.34
N MET A 41 7.98 -6.47 -0.36
CA MET A 41 9.35 -6.83 0.04
C MET A 41 10.25 -5.58 0.03
N PRO A 42 11.11 -5.38 1.05
CA PRO A 42 11.98 -4.22 1.11
C PRO A 42 12.98 -4.27 -0.04
N ASN A 43 13.03 -3.21 -0.82
CA ASN A 43 13.91 -3.10 -1.99
C ASN A 43 14.42 -1.67 -2.22
N HIS A 44 13.76 -0.65 -1.65
CA HIS A 44 14.18 0.73 -1.77
C HIS A 44 15.41 1.02 -0.87
N PRO A 45 16.38 1.84 -1.33
CA PRO A 45 16.43 2.56 -2.62
C PRO A 45 17.06 1.77 -3.77
N THR A 46 17.74 0.66 -3.49
CA THR A 46 18.60 -0.03 -4.46
C THR A 46 17.83 -0.77 -5.56
N GLY A 47 16.54 -1.00 -5.37
CA GLY A 47 15.72 -1.82 -6.26
C GLY A 47 15.99 -3.32 -6.13
N VAL A 48 16.71 -3.74 -5.09
CA VAL A 48 17.11 -5.13 -4.88
C VAL A 48 16.54 -5.63 -3.57
N VAL A 49 15.78 -6.72 -3.63
CA VAL A 49 15.29 -7.39 -2.42
C VAL A 49 16.47 -7.98 -1.65
N GLN A 50 16.59 -7.62 -0.39
CA GLN A 50 17.68 -8.09 0.47
C GLN A 50 17.29 -9.35 1.27
N ALA A 51 18.28 -10.06 1.79
CA ALA A 51 18.05 -11.14 2.75
C ALA A 51 17.30 -10.59 3.99
N PRO A 52 16.41 -11.37 4.62
CA PRO A 52 16.09 -12.78 4.36
C PRO A 52 14.98 -13.02 3.30
N PHE A 53 14.62 -12.01 2.51
CA PHE A 53 13.43 -12.05 1.63
C PHE A 53 13.72 -12.48 0.19
N ILE A 54 14.99 -12.70 -0.17
CA ILE A 54 15.41 -13.11 -1.50
C ILE A 54 14.64 -14.38 -1.94
N GLY A 55 14.07 -14.34 -3.14
CA GLY A 55 13.33 -15.45 -3.74
C GLY A 55 11.96 -15.76 -3.10
N ARG A 56 11.53 -15.02 -2.08
CA ARG A 56 10.24 -15.25 -1.42
C ARG A 56 9.12 -14.55 -2.17
N LEU A 57 8.01 -15.28 -2.36
CA LEU A 57 6.77 -14.67 -2.85
C LEU A 57 5.98 -13.96 -1.75
N ILE A 58 6.10 -14.47 -0.52
CA ILE A 58 5.45 -13.92 0.66
C ILE A 58 6.31 -14.18 1.90
N ALA A 59 6.30 -13.24 2.84
CA ALA A 59 6.87 -13.41 4.15
C ALA A 59 5.91 -12.84 5.20
N ARG A 60 5.90 -13.47 6.37
CA ARG A 60 5.14 -12.99 7.53
C ARG A 60 6.10 -12.77 8.66
N GLU A 61 6.00 -11.61 9.29
CA GLU A 61 6.83 -11.21 10.41
C GLU A 61 5.96 -10.55 11.48
N THR A 62 6.49 -10.44 12.69
CA THR A 62 5.87 -9.68 13.77
C THR A 62 6.88 -8.66 14.27
N MET A 63 6.50 -7.39 14.30
CA MET A 63 7.36 -6.29 14.72
C MET A 63 6.56 -5.40 15.67
N GLU A 64 7.03 -5.25 16.91
CA GLU A 64 6.37 -4.39 17.92
C GLU A 64 4.86 -4.71 18.11
N GLY A 65 4.50 -5.99 17.98
CA GLY A 65 3.10 -6.47 18.05
C GLY A 65 2.27 -6.26 16.76
N VAL A 66 2.83 -5.65 15.72
CA VAL A 66 2.24 -5.52 14.39
C VAL A 66 2.59 -6.76 13.57
N THR A 67 1.59 -7.41 12.96
CA THR A 67 1.85 -8.43 11.94
C THR A 67 2.20 -7.75 10.63
N VAL A 68 3.32 -8.12 10.01
CA VAL A 68 3.75 -7.60 8.70
C VAL A 68 3.68 -8.73 7.69
N LEU A 69 2.82 -8.59 6.68
CA LEU A 69 2.71 -9.47 5.54
C LEU A 69 3.41 -8.83 4.34
N ARG A 70 4.62 -9.29 4.05
CA ARG A 70 5.40 -8.83 2.90
C ARG A 70 5.08 -9.64 1.67
N ASN A 71 4.76 -8.98 0.58
CA ASN A 71 4.33 -9.56 -0.67
C ASN A 71 5.38 -9.28 -1.74
N TRP A 72 5.52 -10.21 -2.65
CA TRP A 72 6.37 -10.06 -3.81
C TRP A 72 6.01 -8.80 -4.61
N LEU A 73 7.01 -8.19 -5.21
CA LEU A 73 6.86 -7.16 -6.22
C LEU A 73 8.06 -7.22 -7.16
N TYR A 74 7.89 -6.65 -8.35
CA TYR A 74 8.98 -6.43 -9.29
C TYR A 74 9.90 -5.34 -8.74
N ALA A 75 10.92 -5.76 -7.99
CA ALA A 75 11.90 -4.86 -7.40
C ALA A 75 12.76 -4.26 -8.51
N THR A 76 12.87 -2.94 -8.50
CA THR A 76 13.59 -2.18 -9.52
C THR A 76 14.05 -0.87 -8.91
N PRO A 77 15.22 -0.33 -9.31
CA PRO A 77 15.63 0.99 -8.88
C PRO A 77 14.54 2.01 -9.21
N ASN A 78 14.47 3.10 -8.44
CA ASN A 78 13.48 4.17 -8.65
C ASN A 78 13.84 5.04 -9.87
N GLU A 79 13.94 4.40 -11.04
CA GLU A 79 14.38 4.98 -12.30
C GLU A 79 13.40 4.62 -13.41
N GLY A 80 12.90 5.66 -14.10
CA GLY A 80 11.98 5.51 -15.22
C GLY A 80 10.54 5.18 -14.83
N LEU A 81 9.59 5.85 -15.49
CA LEU A 81 8.16 5.73 -15.20
C LEU A 81 7.62 4.31 -15.39
N VAL A 82 8.07 3.61 -16.43
CA VAL A 82 7.59 2.26 -16.79
C VAL A 82 7.97 1.24 -15.71
N ARG A 83 9.26 1.19 -15.33
CA ARG A 83 9.74 0.24 -14.31
C ARG A 83 9.08 0.49 -12.96
N LYS A 84 8.96 1.75 -12.56
CA LYS A 84 8.24 2.15 -11.35
C LYS A 84 6.79 1.69 -11.39
N THR A 85 6.10 1.92 -12.50
CA THR A 85 4.70 1.48 -12.67
C THR A 85 4.57 -0.04 -12.59
N LEU A 86 5.47 -0.80 -13.22
CA LEU A 86 5.49 -2.26 -13.13
C LEU A 86 5.75 -2.77 -11.70
N SER A 87 6.62 -2.08 -10.95
CA SER A 87 6.85 -2.37 -9.53
C SER A 87 5.58 -2.20 -8.70
N HIS A 88 4.86 -1.08 -8.88
CA HIS A 88 3.61 -0.85 -8.18
C HIS A 88 2.48 -1.79 -8.62
N LEU A 89 2.37 -2.07 -9.92
CA LEU A 89 1.34 -2.95 -10.47
C LEU A 89 1.55 -4.40 -10.02
N SER A 90 2.79 -4.89 -10.04
CA SER A 90 3.13 -6.23 -9.54
C SER A 90 2.84 -6.36 -8.05
N PHE A 91 3.12 -5.32 -7.25
CA PHE A 91 2.73 -5.28 -5.85
C PHE A 91 1.19 -5.33 -5.68
N MET A 92 0.43 -4.56 -6.46
CA MET A 92 -1.05 -4.57 -6.42
C MET A 92 -1.60 -5.99 -6.59
N VAL A 93 -1.15 -6.68 -7.65
CA VAL A 93 -1.58 -8.04 -7.96
C VAL A 93 -1.14 -9.01 -6.87
N SER A 94 0.12 -8.93 -6.44
CA SER A 94 0.68 -9.80 -5.40
C SER A 94 -0.04 -9.64 -4.06
N ALA A 95 -0.30 -8.40 -3.63
CA ALA A 95 -1.08 -8.12 -2.43
C ALA A 95 -2.50 -8.68 -2.57
N LEU A 96 -3.17 -8.46 -3.71
CA LEU A 96 -4.53 -8.93 -3.96
C LEU A 96 -4.65 -10.46 -3.98
N VAL A 97 -3.65 -11.18 -4.46
CA VAL A 97 -3.69 -12.65 -4.55
C VAL A 97 -3.11 -13.30 -3.29
N LEU A 98 -1.88 -12.97 -2.94
CA LEU A 98 -1.13 -13.62 -1.86
C LEU A 98 -1.48 -13.05 -0.49
N GLY A 99 -1.59 -11.73 -0.40
CA GLY A 99 -1.92 -11.00 0.81
C GLY A 99 -3.37 -11.23 1.24
N TYR A 100 -4.31 -11.12 0.30
CA TYR A 100 -5.73 -11.39 0.55
C TYR A 100 -6.00 -12.78 1.14
N ALA A 101 -5.31 -13.80 0.63
CA ALA A 101 -5.44 -15.17 1.10
C ALA A 101 -4.95 -15.36 2.54
N ARG A 102 -4.12 -14.45 3.06
CA ARG A 102 -3.48 -14.51 4.39
C ARG A 102 -3.88 -13.38 5.33
N LEU A 103 -4.75 -12.48 4.89
CA LEU A 103 -5.21 -11.32 5.63
C LEU A 103 -5.85 -11.69 6.98
N GLY A 104 -6.43 -12.88 7.06
CA GLY A 104 -7.26 -13.29 8.18
C GLY A 104 -8.56 -12.50 8.22
N SER A 105 -9.07 -12.27 9.43
CA SER A 105 -10.27 -11.48 9.65
C SER A 105 -9.90 -10.02 9.95
N ALA A 106 -10.69 -9.08 9.44
CA ALA A 106 -10.48 -7.66 9.63
C ALA A 106 -11.81 -6.93 9.82
N ASP A 107 -11.79 -5.89 10.65
CA ASP A 107 -12.94 -5.01 10.92
C ASP A 107 -12.87 -3.75 10.05
N VAL A 108 -11.67 -3.37 9.60
CA VAL A 108 -11.44 -2.23 8.69
C VAL A 108 -10.19 -2.47 7.86
N ILE A 109 -10.24 -2.04 6.59
CA ILE A 109 -9.09 -1.97 5.69
C ILE A 109 -8.77 -0.50 5.43
N ILE A 110 -7.52 -0.11 5.64
CA ILE A 110 -7.01 1.24 5.44
C ILE A 110 -5.93 1.21 4.36
N ALA A 111 -5.90 2.21 3.49
CA ALA A 111 -4.77 2.43 2.58
C ALA A 111 -4.52 3.92 2.41
N SER A 112 -3.27 4.30 2.15
CA SER A 112 -2.85 5.70 2.06
C SER A 112 -2.24 6.04 0.71
N SER A 113 -2.46 7.27 0.25
CA SER A 113 -1.62 7.88 -0.80
C SER A 113 -0.16 8.03 -0.31
N PRO A 114 0.84 8.07 -1.20
CA PRO A 114 0.77 8.04 -2.66
C PRO A 114 0.75 6.62 -3.27
N SER A 115 0.55 5.57 -2.46
CA SER A 115 0.56 4.17 -2.94
C SER A 115 -0.73 3.81 -3.69
N PHE A 116 -1.03 4.49 -4.81
CA PHE A 116 -2.28 4.35 -5.58
C PHE A 116 -2.67 2.91 -5.89
N PHE A 117 -1.72 2.13 -6.39
CA PHE A 117 -1.91 0.73 -6.70
C PHE A 117 -2.22 -0.11 -5.44
N ALA A 118 -1.65 0.22 -4.29
CA ALA A 118 -2.00 -0.41 -3.02
C ALA A 118 -3.43 -0.05 -2.57
N VAL A 119 -3.85 1.19 -2.80
CA VAL A 119 -5.20 1.68 -2.50
C VAL A 119 -6.24 0.93 -3.33
N ILE A 120 -5.97 0.70 -4.62
CA ILE A 120 -6.82 -0.14 -5.48
C ILE A 120 -6.94 -1.55 -4.89
N SER A 121 -5.83 -2.21 -4.55
CA SER A 121 -5.88 -3.53 -3.91
C SER A 121 -6.73 -3.52 -2.65
N ALA A 122 -6.55 -2.52 -1.78
CA ALA A 122 -7.29 -2.40 -0.53
C ALA A 122 -8.80 -2.23 -0.74
N TRP A 123 -9.17 -1.38 -1.70
CA TRP A 123 -10.56 -1.19 -2.08
C TRP A 123 -11.18 -2.49 -2.62
N ILE A 124 -10.51 -3.18 -3.54
CA ILE A 124 -11.00 -4.47 -4.07
C ILE A 124 -11.16 -5.50 -2.93
N MET A 125 -10.16 -5.64 -2.06
CA MET A 125 -10.21 -6.56 -0.92
C MET A 125 -11.38 -6.24 0.02
N SER A 126 -11.63 -4.96 0.28
CA SER A 126 -12.76 -4.49 1.09
C SER A 126 -14.09 -4.92 0.46
N ARG A 127 -14.27 -4.73 -0.86
CA ARG A 127 -15.51 -5.12 -1.55
C ARG A 127 -15.71 -6.63 -1.56
N MET A 128 -14.65 -7.40 -1.76
CA MET A 128 -14.70 -8.87 -1.73
C MET A 128 -15.07 -9.42 -0.35
N ARG A 129 -14.58 -8.79 0.73
CA ARG A 129 -14.84 -9.22 2.11
C ARG A 129 -16.05 -8.54 2.75
N LYS A 130 -16.62 -7.52 2.11
CA LYS A 130 -17.63 -6.62 2.68
C LYS A 130 -17.17 -5.97 4.00
N ILE A 131 -15.91 -5.54 4.02
CA ILE A 131 -15.27 -4.87 5.18
C ILE A 131 -15.21 -3.36 4.90
N PRO A 132 -15.50 -2.48 5.86
CA PRO A 132 -15.31 -1.04 5.71
C PRO A 132 -13.91 -0.67 5.19
N PHE A 133 -13.86 0.24 4.22
CA PHE A 133 -12.62 0.76 3.65
C PHE A 133 -12.43 2.22 4.05
N VAL A 134 -11.21 2.58 4.44
CA VAL A 134 -10.82 3.97 4.72
C VAL A 134 -9.64 4.33 3.83
N PHE A 135 -9.83 5.31 2.96
CA PHE A 135 -8.74 5.91 2.21
C PHE A 135 -8.17 7.09 2.99
N GLU A 136 -6.87 7.03 3.26
CA GLU A 136 -6.13 8.11 3.90
C GLU A 136 -5.40 8.93 2.85
N VAL A 137 -5.81 10.17 2.68
CA VAL A 137 -5.23 11.08 1.69
C VAL A 137 -4.11 11.86 2.37
N ARG A 138 -2.89 11.67 1.90
CA ARG A 138 -1.68 12.30 2.47
C ARG A 138 -0.94 13.23 1.53
N ASP A 139 -1.25 13.15 0.24
CA ASP A 139 -0.65 13.94 -0.84
C ASP A 139 -1.73 14.22 -1.89
N LEU A 140 -1.68 15.40 -2.51
CA LEU A 140 -2.56 15.80 -3.62
C LEU A 140 -2.12 15.07 -4.89
N TRP A 141 -2.59 13.83 -5.05
CA TRP A 141 -2.23 12.96 -6.14
C TRP A 141 -3.44 12.67 -7.02
N PRO A 142 -3.36 12.81 -8.36
CA PRO A 142 -2.16 12.94 -9.19
C PRO A 142 -1.67 14.37 -9.40
N ALA A 143 -2.40 15.38 -8.91
CA ALA A 143 -2.16 16.81 -9.18
C ALA A 143 -0.68 17.22 -9.04
N VAL A 144 -0.01 16.83 -7.96
CA VAL A 144 1.42 17.15 -7.74
C VAL A 144 2.32 16.63 -8.86
N PHE A 145 2.06 15.46 -9.44
CA PHE A 145 2.88 14.93 -10.54
C PHE A 145 2.58 15.61 -11.88
N VAL A 146 1.37 16.13 -12.06
CA VAL A 146 1.00 16.96 -13.20
C VAL A 146 1.73 18.30 -13.11
N ASP A 147 1.65 18.95 -11.95
CA ASP A 147 2.28 20.26 -11.69
C ASP A 147 3.81 20.19 -11.81
N LEU A 148 4.43 19.09 -11.37
CA LEU A 148 5.87 18.86 -11.51
C LEU A 148 6.30 18.40 -12.92
N GLY A 149 5.38 18.26 -13.87
CA GLY A 149 5.66 17.84 -15.24
C GLY A 149 6.12 16.38 -15.38
N VAL A 150 5.98 15.59 -14.31
CA VAL A 150 6.36 14.16 -14.30
C VAL A 150 5.31 13.32 -15.04
N LEU A 151 4.04 13.70 -14.95
CA LEU A 151 2.92 13.07 -15.64
C LEU A 151 2.35 14.02 -16.69
N THR A 152 2.59 13.74 -17.97
CA THR A 152 2.20 14.63 -19.08
C THR A 152 1.10 14.06 -19.98
N ASN A 153 0.80 12.77 -19.88
CA ASN A 153 -0.18 12.11 -20.75
C ASN A 153 -1.62 12.44 -20.28
N PRO A 154 -2.44 13.16 -21.07
CA PRO A 154 -3.78 13.58 -20.66
C PRO A 154 -4.75 12.44 -20.37
N PHE A 155 -4.60 11.29 -21.04
CA PHE A 155 -5.46 10.13 -20.79
C PHE A 155 -5.15 9.49 -19.43
N VAL A 156 -3.86 9.40 -19.09
CA VAL A 156 -3.43 8.88 -17.79
C VAL A 156 -3.86 9.83 -16.69
N ILE A 157 -3.65 11.15 -16.87
CA ILE A 157 -4.09 12.18 -15.92
C ILE A 157 -5.58 12.02 -15.63
N ARG A 158 -6.43 12.01 -16.66
CA ARG A 158 -7.88 11.87 -16.49
C ARG A 158 -8.29 10.57 -15.81
N ALA A 159 -7.62 9.46 -16.13
CA ALA A 159 -7.92 8.18 -15.49
C ALA A 159 -7.61 8.22 -13.99
N LEU A 160 -6.45 8.81 -13.62
CA LEU A 160 -6.04 8.95 -12.23
C LEU A 160 -6.93 9.92 -11.46
N GLU A 161 -7.28 11.07 -12.05
CA GLU A 161 -8.25 12.03 -11.49
C GLU A 161 -9.62 11.40 -11.31
N SER A 162 -10.08 10.58 -12.25
CA SER A 162 -11.37 9.88 -12.13
C SER A 162 -11.37 8.89 -10.96
N VAL A 163 -10.28 8.17 -10.74
CA VAL A 163 -10.15 7.27 -9.58
C VAL A 163 -10.03 8.08 -8.29
N GLU A 164 -9.27 9.17 -8.28
CA GLU A 164 -9.17 10.07 -7.13
C GLU A 164 -10.56 10.61 -6.74
N MET A 165 -11.30 11.17 -7.69
CA MET A 165 -12.67 11.67 -7.47
C MET A 165 -13.64 10.57 -7.03
N PHE A 166 -13.49 9.35 -7.58
CA PHE A 166 -14.28 8.20 -7.14
C PHE A 166 -13.96 7.82 -5.69
N LEU A 167 -12.68 7.83 -5.31
CA LEU A 167 -12.27 7.55 -3.94
C LEU A 167 -12.76 8.65 -2.98
N TYR A 168 -12.65 9.93 -3.34
CA TYR A 168 -13.16 11.03 -2.51
C TYR A 168 -14.68 10.98 -2.33
N HIS A 169 -15.45 10.86 -3.42
CA HIS A 169 -16.91 10.89 -3.36
C HIS A 169 -17.51 9.57 -2.86
N GLY A 170 -16.88 8.44 -3.17
CA GLY A 170 -17.37 7.11 -2.82
C GLY A 170 -17.20 6.73 -1.35
N LEU A 171 -16.54 7.56 -0.55
CA LEU A 171 -16.26 7.31 0.88
C LEU A 171 -17.29 7.93 1.85
N HIS A 172 -18.38 8.49 1.34
CA HIS A 172 -19.55 8.86 2.15
C HIS A 172 -20.50 7.68 2.35
N TRP A 173 -20.11 6.66 3.12
CA TRP A 173 -21.06 5.64 3.59
C TRP A 173 -20.76 5.31 5.06
N TRP A 174 -21.48 6.00 5.94
CA TRP A 174 -21.63 5.66 7.36
C TRP A 174 -22.91 4.83 7.52
#